data_AF-A0A960NKH1-F1
#
_entry.id   AF-A0A960NKH1-F1
#
_cell.length_a   1.000
_cell.length_b   1.000
_cell.length_c   1.000
_cell.angle_alpha   90.00
_cell.angle_beta   90.00
_cell.angle_gamma   90.00
#
_symmetry.space_group_name_H-M   'P 1'
#
loop_
_entity.id
_entity.type
_entity.pdbx_description
1 polymer ?
#
loop_
_entity_poly.entity_id
_entity_poly.type
_entity_poly.pdbx_seq_one_letter_code
_entity_poly.pdbx_strand_id
1 'polypeptide(L)'
;MRVAILHYHLRPGGVTRVIDNTVQSLAGTQVQLALLTGEEPSDDFHDGLVRTVPAIGYQQDGDPRALLSELDLAASQVLGGAPDLWHIHNHSLGKNLALPKAARALALRGDPVVLQPHDFAEDFRGSNYRALLDGTGLDHAPALHRWLYPVADHVHYALLTSRDRDALASCGLPADRLHLLPNAIALAGAGDLEQTTTRSAVRVYP
;
A
#
# COMPACT_ATOMS: atom_id res chain seq x y z
N MET A 1 4.69 0.91 19.20
CA MET A 1 4.48 1.70 17.96
C MET A 1 3.15 1.28 17.38
N ARG A 2 2.34 2.22 16.90
CA ARG A 2 1.00 2.02 16.34
C ARG A 2 1.04 2.22 14.84
N VAL A 3 0.66 1.23 14.06
CA VAL A 3 0.72 1.27 12.59
C VAL A 3 -0.66 1.03 12.01
N ALA A 4 -1.13 1.96 11.18
CA ALA A 4 -2.32 1.78 10.38
C ALA A 4 -1.93 1.32 8.97
N ILE A 5 -2.32 0.11 8.59
CA ILE A 5 -2.13 -0.45 7.26
C ILE A 5 -3.42 -0.23 6.45
N LEU A 6 -3.28 0.29 5.24
CA LEU A 6 -4.38 0.75 4.41
C LEU A 6 -4.39 0.06 3.04
N HIS A 7 -5.51 -0.57 2.68
CA HIS A 7 -5.71 -1.09 1.32
C HIS A 7 -7.18 -1.02 0.89
N TYR A 8 -7.44 -1.11 -0.41
CA TYR A 8 -8.78 -0.94 -0.98
C TYR A 8 -9.79 -1.98 -0.52
N HIS A 9 -9.38 -3.25 -0.52
CA HIS A 9 -10.18 -4.39 -0.10
C HIS A 9 -9.23 -5.49 0.36
N LEU A 10 -9.73 -6.46 1.12
CA LEU A 10 -8.96 -7.62 1.59
C LEU A 10 -9.41 -8.91 0.87
N ARG A 11 -9.84 -8.81 -0.40
CA ARG A 11 -10.18 -9.99 -1.22
C ARG A 11 -8.92 -10.84 -1.44
N PRO A 12 -9.07 -12.16 -1.67
CA PRO A 12 -7.93 -13.02 -2.00
C PRO A 12 -7.10 -12.46 -3.16
N GLY A 13 -5.81 -12.25 -2.94
CA GLY A 13 -4.94 -11.60 -3.91
C GLY A 13 -3.53 -11.37 -3.41
N GLY A 14 -2.66 -10.84 -4.29
CA GLY A 14 -1.26 -10.59 -3.98
C GLY A 14 -1.08 -9.62 -2.81
N VAL A 15 -1.77 -8.47 -2.84
CA VAL A 15 -1.63 -7.43 -1.81
C VAL A 15 -2.14 -7.90 -0.45
N THR A 16 -3.30 -8.56 -0.41
CA THR A 16 -3.85 -9.15 0.83
C THR A 16 -2.88 -10.14 1.46
N ARG A 17 -2.20 -10.98 0.66
CA ARG A 17 -1.17 -11.90 1.16
C ARG A 17 0.07 -11.17 1.66
N VAL A 18 0.45 -10.03 1.07
CA VAL A 18 1.54 -9.19 1.57
C VAL A 18 1.18 -8.58 2.93
N ILE A 19 -0.07 -8.10 3.08
CA ILE A 19 -0.58 -7.58 4.34
C ILE A 19 -0.59 -8.68 5.40
N ASP A 20 -1.09 -9.87 5.06
CA ASP A 20 -1.09 -11.03 5.96
C ASP A 20 0.32 -11.39 6.43
N ASN A 21 1.27 -11.53 5.51
CA ASN A 21 2.67 -11.77 5.84
C ASN A 21 3.26 -10.68 6.74
N THR A 22 2.87 -9.42 6.52
CA THR A 22 3.30 -8.28 7.35
C THR A 22 2.78 -8.44 8.78
N VAL A 23 1.49 -8.73 8.94
CA VAL A 23 0.88 -8.96 10.27
C VAL A 23 1.56 -10.13 10.97
N GLN A 24 1.75 -11.26 10.28
CA GLN A 24 2.42 -12.44 10.84
C GLN A 24 3.87 -12.16 11.24
N SER A 25 4.62 -11.41 10.44
CA SER A 25 6.02 -11.06 10.75
C SER A 25 6.17 -10.13 11.96
N LEU A 26 5.12 -9.38 12.29
CA LEU A 26 5.07 -8.47 13.43
C LEU A 26 4.39 -9.10 14.66
N ALA A 27 3.85 -10.31 14.53
CA ALA A 27 3.27 -11.03 15.65
C ALA A 27 4.30 -11.25 16.77
N GLY A 28 3.91 -10.98 18.01
CA GLY A 28 4.80 -11.07 19.18
C GLY A 28 5.76 -9.89 19.36
N THR A 29 5.74 -8.89 18.48
CA THR A 29 6.45 -7.62 18.68
C THR A 29 5.61 -6.62 19.49
N GLN A 30 6.19 -5.46 19.84
CA GLN A 30 5.48 -4.36 20.49
C GLN A 30 4.72 -3.45 19.49
N VAL A 31 4.58 -3.89 18.24
CA VAL A 31 3.86 -3.14 17.20
C VAL A 31 2.37 -3.47 17.29
N GLN A 32 1.56 -2.43 17.44
CA GLN A 32 0.09 -2.51 17.38
C GLN A 32 -0.35 -2.18 15.96
N LEU A 33 -1.27 -2.98 15.42
CA LEU A 33 -1.71 -2.86 14.03
C LEU A 33 -3.19 -2.53 13.94
N ALA A 34 -3.56 -1.73 12.95
CA ALA A 34 -4.91 -1.58 12.46
C ALA A 34 -4.92 -1.81 10.96
N LEU A 35 -5.86 -2.61 10.48
CA LEU A 35 -6.05 -2.85 9.05
C LEU A 35 -7.30 -2.13 8.59
N LEU A 36 -7.17 -1.08 7.77
CA LEU A 36 -8.33 -0.34 7.26
C LEU A 36 -8.58 -0.70 5.80
N THR A 37 -9.82 -1.05 5.49
CA THR A 37 -10.26 -1.60 4.19
C THR A 37 -11.56 -0.93 3.74
N GLY A 38 -11.79 -0.84 2.42
CA GLY A 38 -13.02 -0.27 1.85
C GLY A 38 -14.25 -1.17 1.98
N GLU A 39 -14.06 -2.46 2.24
CA GLU A 39 -15.13 -3.44 2.39
C GLU A 39 -14.79 -4.44 3.49
N GLU A 40 -15.84 -5.03 4.06
CA GLU A 40 -15.72 -6.09 5.04
C GLU A 40 -15.08 -7.33 4.39
N PRO A 41 -14.03 -7.92 4.99
CA PRO A 41 -13.43 -9.14 4.47
C PRO A 41 -14.43 -10.30 4.50
N SER A 42 -14.29 -11.26 3.57
CA SER A 42 -15.18 -12.42 3.47
C SER A 42 -14.98 -13.46 4.58
N ASP A 43 -13.85 -13.40 5.29
CA ASP A 43 -13.40 -14.35 6.31
C ASP A 43 -12.96 -13.59 7.57
N ASP A 44 -12.64 -14.31 8.66
CA ASP A 44 -12.09 -13.78 9.93
C ASP A 44 -10.63 -13.29 9.77
N PHE A 45 -10.33 -12.55 8.70
CA PHE A 45 -9.00 -12.04 8.39
C PHE A 45 -8.54 -11.10 9.51
N HIS A 46 -7.68 -11.60 10.39
CA HIS A 46 -7.11 -10.84 11.52
C HIS A 46 -8.19 -10.12 12.35
N ASP A 47 -9.18 -10.88 12.83
CA ASP A 47 -10.29 -10.34 13.64
C ASP A 47 -9.81 -9.44 14.80
N GLY A 48 -10.58 -8.39 15.08
CA GLY A 48 -10.24 -7.33 16.02
C GLY A 48 -9.31 -6.25 15.45
N LEU A 49 -8.43 -6.55 14.49
CA LEU A 49 -7.52 -5.59 13.86
C LEU A 49 -8.16 -4.83 12.69
N VAL A 50 -9.13 -5.44 12.01
CA VAL A 50 -9.75 -4.88 10.80
C VAL A 50 -10.83 -3.84 11.13
N ARG A 51 -10.86 -2.74 10.39
CA ARG A 51 -11.98 -1.80 10.33
C ARG A 51 -12.33 -1.45 8.89
N THR A 52 -13.62 -1.52 8.59
CA THR A 52 -14.15 -1.11 7.30
C THR A 52 -14.37 0.40 7.29
N VAL A 53 -13.74 1.08 6.33
CA VAL A 53 -13.94 2.50 6.03
C VAL A 53 -14.35 2.58 4.55
N PRO A 54 -15.65 2.61 4.23
CA PRO A 54 -16.15 2.53 2.85
C PRO A 54 -15.52 3.54 1.89
N ALA A 55 -15.15 4.72 2.39
CA ALA A 55 -14.49 5.77 1.62
C ALA A 55 -13.08 5.39 1.09
N ILE A 56 -12.47 4.29 1.54
CA ILE A 56 -11.24 3.77 0.95
C ILE A 56 -11.53 2.99 -0.34
N GLY A 57 -12.73 2.42 -0.49
CA GLY A 57 -13.10 1.55 -1.60
C GLY A 57 -12.95 2.17 -2.98
N TYR A 58 -13.27 1.41 -4.03
CA TYR A 58 -13.17 1.91 -5.40
C TYR A 58 -14.25 2.96 -5.67
N GLN A 59 -13.83 4.21 -5.87
CA GLN A 59 -14.71 5.34 -6.17
C GLN A 59 -13.98 6.43 -6.94
N GLN A 60 -14.73 7.20 -7.73
CA GLN A 60 -14.17 8.30 -8.54
C GLN A 60 -14.49 9.67 -7.95
N ASP A 61 -15.38 9.71 -6.98
CA ASP A 61 -15.75 10.83 -6.14
C ASP A 61 -15.32 10.55 -4.69
N GLY A 62 -15.34 11.60 -3.87
CA GLY A 62 -14.94 11.51 -2.46
C GLY A 62 -14.22 12.75 -2.00
N ASP A 63 -14.57 13.23 -0.80
CA ASP A 63 -13.87 14.33 -0.16
C ASP A 63 -12.63 13.78 0.60
N PRO A 64 -11.41 14.18 0.21
CA PRO A 64 -10.19 13.77 0.91
C PRO A 64 -10.16 14.14 2.39
N ARG A 65 -10.82 15.23 2.79
CA ARG A 65 -10.84 15.66 4.19
C ARG A 65 -11.75 14.77 5.02
N ALA A 66 -12.91 14.41 4.47
CA ALA A 66 -13.79 13.41 5.07
C ALA A 66 -13.07 12.06 5.18
N LEU A 67 -12.44 11.59 4.10
CA LEU A 67 -11.66 10.35 4.11
C LEU A 67 -10.56 10.39 5.19
N LEU A 68 -9.76 11.45 5.26
CA LEU A 68 -8.71 11.55 6.28
C LEU A 68 -9.27 11.50 7.71
N SER A 69 -10.40 12.15 7.95
CA SER A 69 -11.07 12.15 9.26
C SER A 69 -11.60 10.75 9.63
N GLU A 70 -12.18 10.03 8.66
CA GLU A 70 -12.63 8.66 8.83
C GLU A 70 -11.46 7.70 9.11
N LEU A 71 -10.34 7.88 8.41
CA LEU A 71 -9.11 7.11 8.64
C LEU A 71 -8.55 7.33 10.04
N ASP A 72 -8.41 8.59 10.47
CA ASP A 72 -7.90 8.92 11.82
C ASP A 72 -8.79 8.29 12.91
N LEU A 73 -10.12 8.36 12.74
CA LEU A 73 -11.07 7.77 13.67
C LEU A 73 -10.96 6.25 13.70
N ALA A 74 -11.03 5.59 12.55
CA ALA A 74 -11.01 4.13 12.44
C ALA A 74 -9.70 3.55 12.98
N ALA A 75 -8.57 4.18 12.66
CA ALA A 75 -7.28 3.77 13.19
C ALA A 75 -7.22 3.94 14.72
N SER A 76 -7.68 5.08 15.25
CA SER A 76 -7.66 5.35 16.68
C SER A 76 -8.53 4.40 17.50
N GLN A 77 -9.66 3.96 16.93
CA GLN A 77 -10.55 2.98 17.58
C GLN A 77 -9.90 1.61 17.75
N VAL A 78 -8.99 1.21 16.86
CA VAL A 78 -8.26 -0.07 16.96
C VAL A 78 -7.01 0.09 17.81
N LEU A 79 -6.24 1.16 17.58
CA LEU A 79 -4.92 1.37 18.16
C LEU A 79 -4.95 2.02 19.55
N GLY A 80 -6.13 2.47 20.01
CA GLY A 80 -6.26 3.25 21.25
C GLY A 80 -5.71 4.67 21.15
N GLY A 81 -5.44 5.17 19.95
CA GLY A 81 -4.97 6.53 19.66
C GLY A 81 -4.42 6.66 18.23
N ALA A 82 -3.98 7.88 17.87
CA ALA A 82 -3.50 8.17 16.52
C ALA A 82 -2.35 7.25 16.08
N PRO A 83 -2.26 6.85 14.79
CA PRO A 83 -1.12 6.06 14.29
C PRO A 83 0.20 6.81 14.46
N ASP A 84 1.26 6.07 14.78
CA ASP A 84 2.64 6.57 14.69
C ASP A 84 3.18 6.44 13.25
N LEU A 85 2.57 5.56 12.45
CA LEU A 85 2.94 5.29 11.06
C LEU A 85 1.70 4.87 10.24
N TRP A 86 1.59 5.43 9.04
CA TRP A 86 0.65 5.00 8.01
C TRP A 86 1.36 4.16 6.96
N HIS A 87 0.89 2.94 6.70
CA HIS A 87 1.41 2.08 5.65
C HIS A 87 0.34 1.87 4.58
N ILE A 88 0.47 2.54 3.44
CA ILE A 88 -0.58 2.64 2.42
C ILE A 88 -0.19 1.86 1.17
N HIS A 89 -1.01 0.87 0.82
CA HIS A 89 -0.83 0.07 -0.39
C HIS A 89 -1.58 0.68 -1.57
N ASN A 90 -0.91 0.79 -2.74
CA ASN A 90 -1.49 1.24 -4.00
C ASN A 90 -2.15 2.63 -3.95
N HIS A 91 -1.61 3.58 -3.18
CA HIS A 91 -2.19 4.91 -2.99
C HIS A 91 -2.45 5.68 -4.30
N SER A 92 -1.58 5.51 -5.30
CA SER A 92 -1.62 6.22 -6.59
C SER A 92 -2.25 5.42 -7.74
N LEU A 93 -2.91 4.27 -7.47
CA LEU A 93 -3.42 3.40 -8.54
C LEU A 93 -4.58 4.01 -9.35
N GLY A 94 -5.28 5.02 -8.83
CA GLY A 94 -6.41 5.67 -9.48
C GLY A 94 -7.72 4.88 -9.41
N LYS A 95 -7.83 3.91 -8.50
CA LYS A 95 -9.11 3.26 -8.16
C LYS A 95 -9.93 4.03 -7.14
N ASN A 96 -9.29 4.91 -6.38
CA ASN A 96 -9.90 5.87 -5.49
C ASN A 96 -9.21 7.23 -5.70
N LEU A 97 -9.93 8.26 -6.15
CA LEU A 97 -9.33 9.58 -6.43
C LEU A 97 -9.07 10.41 -5.17
N ALA A 98 -9.69 10.06 -4.03
CA ALA A 98 -9.45 10.69 -2.73
C ALA A 98 -8.22 10.10 -2.01
N LEU A 99 -7.86 8.85 -2.29
CA LEU A 99 -6.73 8.19 -1.60
C LEU A 99 -5.37 8.86 -1.81
N PRO A 100 -4.91 9.21 -3.03
CA PRO A 100 -3.64 9.92 -3.19
C PRO A 100 -3.69 11.33 -2.57
N LYS A 101 -4.88 11.95 -2.50
CA LYS A 101 -5.11 13.23 -1.80
C LYS A 101 -4.90 13.09 -0.30
N ALA A 102 -5.46 12.03 0.29
CA ALA A 102 -5.30 11.72 1.70
C ALA A 102 -3.84 11.37 2.04
N ALA A 103 -3.17 10.55 1.22
CA ALA A 103 -1.75 10.25 1.38
C ALA A 103 -0.87 11.50 1.34
N ARG A 104 -1.14 12.42 0.40
CA ARG A 104 -0.45 13.71 0.34
C ARG A 104 -0.78 14.59 1.54
N ALA A 105 -2.01 14.58 2.04
CA ALA A 105 -2.40 15.35 3.21
C ALA A 105 -1.70 14.86 4.49
N LEU A 106 -1.57 13.53 4.67
CA LEU A 106 -0.77 12.92 5.75
C LEU A 106 0.69 13.38 5.68
N ALA A 107 1.30 13.28 4.49
CA ALA A 107 2.66 13.73 4.27
C ALA A 107 2.84 15.22 4.61
N LEU A 108 1.90 16.09 4.21
CA LEU A 108 1.94 17.53 4.53
C LEU A 108 1.67 17.82 6.01
N ARG A 109 0.88 17.00 6.69
CA ARG A 109 0.62 17.10 8.13
C ARG A 109 1.84 16.69 8.97
N GLY A 110 2.80 16.01 8.36
CA GLY A 110 4.02 15.53 9.03
C GLY A 110 3.91 14.12 9.58
N ASP A 111 2.84 13.40 9.27
CA ASP A 111 2.68 12.00 9.72
C ASP A 111 3.69 11.11 8.99
N PRO A 112 4.38 10.19 9.68
CA PRO A 112 5.18 9.18 9.02
C PRO A 112 4.33 8.31 8.09
N VAL A 113 4.77 8.16 6.84
CA VAL A 113 4.07 7.39 5.81
C VAL A 113 5.04 6.46 5.10
N VAL A 114 4.67 5.19 4.99
CA VAL A 114 5.23 4.24 4.02
C VAL A 114 4.20 4.04 2.91
N LEU A 115 4.59 4.35 1.67
CA LEU A 115 3.81 4.09 0.47
C LEU A 115 4.35 2.82 -0.18
N GLN A 116 3.50 1.81 -0.32
CA GLN A 116 3.84 0.55 -0.98
C GLN A 116 2.99 0.37 -2.25
N PRO A 117 3.35 1.05 -3.36
CA PRO A 117 2.72 0.78 -4.64
C PRO A 117 3.15 -0.61 -5.14
N HIS A 118 2.16 -1.45 -5.38
CA HIS A 118 2.30 -2.73 -6.09
C HIS A 118 2.01 -2.58 -7.58
N ASP A 119 1.24 -1.57 -7.95
CA ASP A 119 0.85 -1.23 -9.31
C ASP A 119 0.91 0.28 -9.53
N PHE A 120 1.22 0.70 -10.76
CA PHE A 120 1.26 2.10 -11.18
C PHE A 120 0.14 2.39 -12.17
N ALA A 121 -0.53 3.55 -12.05
CA ALA A 121 -1.54 3.97 -13.01
C ALA A 121 -0.93 4.27 -14.38
N GLU A 122 0.33 4.70 -14.37
CA GLU A 122 1.18 4.99 -15.52
C GLU A 122 1.51 3.73 -16.34
N ASP A 123 1.42 2.54 -15.73
CA ASP A 123 1.74 1.27 -16.37
C ASP A 123 0.46 0.59 -16.89
N PHE A 124 0.15 0.85 -18.17
CA PHE A 124 -0.96 0.27 -18.95
C PHE A 124 -2.38 0.45 -18.36
N ARG A 125 -2.59 1.43 -17.47
CA ARG A 125 -3.91 1.73 -16.87
C ARG A 125 -4.43 3.10 -17.29
N GLY A 126 -4.54 3.31 -18.61
CA GLY A 126 -4.89 4.60 -19.21
C GLY A 126 -6.17 5.24 -18.67
N SER A 127 -7.20 4.45 -18.34
CA SER A 127 -8.44 4.97 -17.74
C SER A 127 -8.23 5.48 -16.31
N ASN A 128 -7.49 4.75 -15.48
CA ASN A 128 -7.14 5.20 -14.12
C ASN A 128 -6.26 6.46 -14.17
N TYR A 129 -5.26 6.49 -15.04
CA TYR A 129 -4.37 7.63 -15.20
C TYR A 129 -5.12 8.88 -15.67
N ARG A 130 -6.05 8.72 -16.64
CA ARG A 130 -6.95 9.80 -17.08
C ARG A 130 -7.80 10.32 -15.91
N ALA A 131 -8.41 9.42 -15.14
CA ALA A 131 -9.22 9.83 -13.99
C ALA A 131 -8.42 10.60 -12.94
N LEU A 132 -7.15 10.23 -12.71
CA LEU A 132 -6.25 10.99 -11.83
C LEU A 132 -5.94 12.39 -12.37
N LEU A 133 -5.70 12.55 -13.67
CA LEU A 133 -5.54 13.86 -14.30
C LEU A 133 -6.80 14.72 -14.12
N ASP A 134 -7.95 14.19 -14.51
CA ASP A 134 -9.22 14.90 -14.48
C ASP A 134 -9.62 15.26 -13.03
N GLY A 135 -9.47 14.31 -12.10
CA GLY A 135 -9.82 14.48 -10.70
C GLY A 135 -8.88 15.38 -9.89
N THR A 136 -7.71 15.72 -10.43
CA THR A 136 -6.78 16.69 -9.83
C THR A 136 -6.86 18.08 -10.44
N GLY A 137 -7.46 18.20 -11.63
CA GLY A 137 -7.43 19.44 -12.40
C GLY A 137 -6.02 19.86 -12.80
N LEU A 138 -5.11 18.89 -12.95
CA LEU A 138 -3.73 19.12 -13.34
C LEU A 138 -3.56 18.83 -14.83
N ASP A 139 -3.08 19.84 -15.55
CA ASP A 139 -3.11 19.84 -17.02
C ASP A 139 -1.94 19.08 -17.65
N HIS A 140 -0.98 18.59 -16.86
CA HIS A 140 0.25 17.96 -17.36
C HIS A 140 0.87 16.96 -16.38
N ALA A 141 1.52 15.94 -16.95
CA ALA A 141 2.09 14.79 -16.23
C ALA A 141 3.09 15.16 -15.11
N PRO A 142 4.04 16.12 -15.30
CA PRO A 142 4.96 16.51 -14.22
C PRO A 142 4.27 17.01 -12.94
N ALA A 143 3.20 17.80 -13.09
CA ALA A 143 2.45 18.29 -11.92
C ALA A 143 1.70 17.14 -11.25
N LEU A 144 1.11 16.23 -12.03
CA LEU A 144 0.45 15.04 -11.50
C LEU A 144 1.43 14.15 -10.73
N HIS A 145 2.61 13.87 -11.26
CA HIS A 145 3.59 13.00 -10.59
C HIS A 145 4.04 13.56 -9.24
N ARG A 146 4.40 14.85 -9.17
CA ARG A 146 4.76 15.51 -7.89
C ARG A 146 3.63 15.48 -6.87
N TRP A 147 2.40 15.39 -7.35
CA TRP A 147 1.22 15.33 -6.52
C TRP A 147 0.91 13.91 -6.05
N LEU A 148 1.07 12.90 -6.92
CA LEU A 148 0.86 11.48 -6.60
C LEU A 148 1.98 10.91 -5.71
N TYR A 149 3.19 11.42 -5.86
CA TYR A 149 4.39 10.92 -5.18
C TYR A 149 4.97 12.01 -4.24
N PRO A 150 4.37 12.22 -3.05
CA PRO A 150 4.86 13.19 -2.10
C PRO A 150 6.26 12.83 -1.59
N VAL A 151 7.13 13.84 -1.44
CA VAL A 151 8.49 13.68 -0.94
C VAL A 151 8.65 14.49 0.34
N ALA A 152 9.06 13.82 1.43
CA ALA A 152 9.45 14.42 2.70
C ALA A 152 10.33 13.43 3.49
N ASP A 153 11.03 13.91 4.52
CA ASP A 153 11.94 13.09 5.35
C ASP A 153 11.22 11.94 6.07
N HIS A 154 9.92 12.05 6.28
CA HIS A 154 9.07 11.04 6.93
C HIS A 154 8.21 10.24 5.94
N VAL A 155 8.44 10.39 4.63
CA VAL A 155 7.75 9.62 3.58
C VAL A 155 8.73 8.64 2.94
N HIS A 156 8.42 7.36 3.03
CA HIS A 156 9.23 6.27 2.50
C HIS A 156 8.42 5.46 1.48
N TYR A 157 9.11 4.92 0.49
CA TYR A 157 8.52 4.03 -0.52
C TYR A 157 9.08 2.62 -0.33
N ALA A 158 8.19 1.65 -0.13
CA ALA A 158 8.53 0.24 -0.12
C ALA A 158 8.17 -0.35 -1.49
N LEU A 159 9.17 -0.77 -2.26
CA LEU A 159 9.01 -1.15 -3.66
C LEU A 159 9.29 -2.63 -3.85
N LEU A 160 8.45 -3.29 -4.63
CA LEU A 160 8.51 -4.73 -4.84
C LEU A 160 9.75 -5.14 -5.65
N THR A 161 10.12 -4.32 -6.64
CA THR A 161 11.17 -4.65 -7.60
C THR A 161 12.24 -3.56 -7.66
N SER A 162 13.46 -3.94 -8.02
CA SER A 162 14.53 -2.98 -8.31
C SER A 162 14.18 -2.10 -9.50
N ARG A 163 13.44 -2.62 -10.48
CA ARG A 163 12.97 -1.85 -11.63
C ARG A 163 12.12 -0.65 -11.20
N ASP A 164 11.15 -0.85 -10.32
CA ASP A 164 10.27 0.24 -9.85
C ASP A 164 11.04 1.24 -9.00
N ARG A 165 11.95 0.75 -8.15
CA ARG A 165 12.87 1.59 -7.37
C ARG A 165 13.73 2.47 -8.25
N ASP A 166 14.37 1.89 -9.25
CA ASP A 166 15.28 2.61 -10.13
C ASP A 166 14.51 3.58 -11.03
N ALA A 167 13.28 3.23 -11.44
CA ALA A 167 12.38 4.13 -12.16
C ALA A 167 12.01 5.35 -11.31
N LEU A 168 11.56 5.16 -10.07
CA LEU A 168 11.21 6.27 -9.17
C LEU A 168 12.42 7.14 -8.81
N ALA A 169 13.60 6.52 -8.61
CA ALA A 169 14.85 7.25 -8.41
C ALA A 169 15.19 8.13 -9.63
N SER A 170 15.01 7.61 -10.85
CA SER A 170 15.25 8.36 -12.09
C SER A 170 14.28 9.53 -12.28
N CYS A 171 13.08 9.44 -11.68
CA CYS A 171 12.10 10.52 -11.62
C CYS A 171 12.40 11.56 -10.52
N GLY A 172 13.47 11.40 -9.74
CA GLY A 172 13.94 12.37 -8.76
C GLY A 172 13.50 12.09 -7.32
N LEU A 173 12.98 10.90 -7.00
CA LEU A 173 12.75 10.53 -5.60
C LEU A 173 14.09 10.24 -4.91
N PRO A 174 14.31 10.72 -3.66
CA PRO A 174 15.58 10.52 -2.98
C PRO A 174 15.85 9.05 -2.67
N ALA A 175 17.05 8.56 -2.98
CA ALA A 175 17.38 7.14 -2.88
C ALA A 175 17.28 6.58 -1.45
N ASP A 176 17.52 7.41 -0.42
CA ASP A 176 17.37 7.05 0.99
C ASP A 176 15.90 6.89 1.44
N ARG A 177 14.95 7.30 0.60
CA ARG A 177 13.51 7.09 0.79
C ARG A 177 12.96 5.90 0.00
N LEU A 178 13.78 5.24 -0.83
CA LEU A 178 13.35 4.13 -1.67
C LEU A 178 13.92 2.80 -1.16
N HIS A 179 13.03 1.95 -0.65
CA HIS A 179 13.37 0.70 0.02
C HIS A 179 12.89 -0.47 -0.82
N LEU A 180 13.74 -1.47 -1.04
CA LEU A 180 13.30 -2.71 -1.69
C LEU A 180 12.66 -3.61 -0.63
N LEU A 181 11.38 -3.92 -0.79
CA LEU A 181 10.62 -4.83 0.06
C LEU A 181 9.93 -5.87 -0.83
N PRO A 182 10.65 -6.93 -1.23
CA PRO A 182 10.09 -7.96 -2.09
C PRO A 182 9.03 -8.78 -1.33
N ASN A 183 8.05 -9.32 -2.06
CA ASN A 183 7.01 -10.17 -1.46
C ASN A 183 7.64 -11.39 -0.79
N ALA A 184 7.43 -11.54 0.50
CA ALA A 184 7.90 -12.69 1.25
C ALA A 184 7.19 -13.97 0.77
N ILE A 185 7.96 -15.03 0.59
CA ILE A 185 7.45 -16.39 0.32
C ILE A 185 7.53 -17.14 1.65
N ALA A 186 6.38 -17.55 2.17
CA ALA A 186 6.33 -18.48 3.29
C ALA A 186 6.61 -19.90 2.76
N LEU A 187 7.62 -20.56 3.32
CA LEU A 187 7.82 -21.99 3.10
C LEU A 187 6.90 -22.73 4.07
N ALA A 188 5.95 -23.51 3.55
CA ALA A 188 5.14 -24.38 4.37
C ALA A 188 6.02 -25.49 4.95
N GLY A 189 6.13 -25.57 6.28
CA GLY A 189 6.73 -26.69 7.00
C GLY A 189 8.24 -26.88 6.81
N ALA A 190 9.05 -26.28 7.69
CA ALA A 190 10.45 -26.68 7.91
C ALA A 190 10.58 -28.06 8.61
N GLY A 191 9.65 -28.99 8.33
CA GLY A 191 9.60 -30.34 8.86
C GLY A 191 9.87 -31.43 7.82
N ASP A 192 9.64 -31.17 6.54
CA ASP A 192 9.80 -32.16 5.47
C ASP A 192 10.55 -31.56 4.26
N LEU A 193 11.76 -31.04 4.50
CA LEU A 193 12.74 -30.92 3.42
C LEU A 193 13.29 -32.31 3.13
N GLU A 194 12.49 -33.17 2.49
CA GLU A 194 13.05 -34.24 1.69
C GLU A 194 13.92 -33.58 0.62
N GLN A 195 15.21 -33.93 0.64
CA GLN A 195 16.14 -33.59 -0.41
C GLN A 195 15.69 -34.28 -1.69
N THR A 196 14.81 -33.64 -2.48
CA THR A 196 14.53 -34.09 -3.83
C THR A 196 15.70 -33.69 -4.72
N THR A 197 16.77 -34.49 -4.65
CA THR A 197 17.79 -34.55 -5.68
C THR A 197 17.16 -35.13 -6.93
N THR A 198 16.72 -34.28 -7.85
CA THR A 198 16.79 -34.52 -9.29
C THR A 198 16.47 -33.22 -10.02
N ARG A 199 17.50 -32.60 -10.60
CA ARG A 199 17.32 -31.51 -11.56
C ARG A 199 16.67 -32.09 -12.82
N SER A 200 15.35 -31.98 -12.93
CA SER A 200 14.68 -32.07 -14.22
C SER A 200 15.04 -30.81 -15.03
N ALA A 201 15.64 -31.02 -16.20
CA ALA A 201 16.03 -29.94 -17.09
C ALA A 201 14.81 -29.09 -17.47
N VAL A 202 14.96 -27.77 -17.38
CA VAL A 202 13.98 -26.79 -17.87
C VAL A 202 13.69 -27.10 -19.33
N ARG A 203 12.44 -27.47 -19.65
CA ARG A 203 11.98 -27.62 -21.03
C ARG A 203 11.48 -26.26 -21.53
N VAL A 204 12.25 -25.64 -22.40
CA VAL A 204 11.78 -24.51 -23.21
C VAL A 204 11.07 -25.10 -24.42
N TYR A 205 9.77 -24.83 -24.55
CA TYR A 205 9.03 -25.15 -25.77
C TYR A 205 9.36 -24.10 -26.85
N PRO A 206 9.49 -24.50 -28.12
CA PRO A 206 9.81 -23.60 -29.23
C PRO A 206 8.70 -22.58 -29.51
#